data_AF-A0A0G0QJD4-F1
#
_entry.id   AF-A0A0G0QJD4-F1
#
_cell.length_a   1.000
_cell.length_b   1.000
_cell.length_c   1.000
_cell.angle_alpha   90.00
_cell.angle_beta   90.00
_cell.angle_gamma   90.00
#
_symmetry.space_group_name_H-M   'P 1'
#
loop_
_entity.id
_entity.type
_entity.pdbx_description
1 polymer ?
#
loop_
_entity_poly.entity_id
_entity_poly.type
_entity_poly.pdbx_seq_one_letter_code
_entity_poly.pdbx_strand_id
1 'polypeptide(L)'
;MQNIFSTHRRTMSLLGLGLIGLIIVMTNWPLPETLVLAVPFTDQAPTGRWDRNEDCEETSIAMAHAYFEGNRDNELTVALAQEYIAKLRKWEANNIGYNADTGAYTTSRMAEKVFDITVKQIRDYTEKDLKKELSRGHVVLLPINARLLPIYTD
;
A
#
# COMPACT_ATOMS: atom_id res chain seq x y z
N MET A 1 71.77 31.18 5.31
CA MET A 1 70.57 30.85 4.50
C MET A 1 69.50 30.46 5.51
N GLN A 2 68.61 31.37 5.95
CA GLN A 2 67.23 31.58 5.44
C GLN A 2 66.57 30.22 5.08
N ASN A 3 65.42 29.77 5.60
CA ASN A 3 64.26 30.43 6.20
C ASN A 3 63.44 29.38 7.00
N ILE A 4 62.89 29.70 8.18
CA ILE A 4 61.51 30.17 8.52
C ILE A 4 60.43 29.05 8.57
N PHE A 5 59.59 29.19 9.62
CA PHE A 5 58.21 28.70 9.83
C PHE A 5 58.08 27.37 10.59
N SER A 6 57.26 27.24 11.64
CA SER A 6 56.47 28.19 12.41
C SER A 6 56.07 27.54 13.74
N THR A 7 56.10 28.35 14.78
CA THR A 7 55.44 28.16 16.08
C THR A 7 53.97 27.74 15.97
N HIS A 8 53.54 26.77 16.78
CA HIS A 8 52.49 27.05 17.79
C HIS A 8 52.37 25.98 18.88
N ARG A 9 52.52 26.45 20.12
CA ARG A 9 52.17 25.78 21.38
C ARG A 9 50.65 25.72 21.54
N ARG A 10 50.19 24.58 22.08
CA ARG A 10 49.13 24.38 23.11
C ARG A 10 47.76 24.99 22.82
N THR A 11 46.72 24.15 22.88
CA THR A 11 45.81 24.02 24.04
C THR A 11 44.73 22.96 23.76
N MET A 12 44.55 22.04 24.70
CA MET A 12 43.31 21.28 24.85
C MET A 12 42.15 22.25 25.05
N SER A 13 41.09 22.11 24.26
CA SER A 13 39.78 22.69 24.57
C SER A 13 38.74 21.57 24.63
N LEU A 14 38.47 21.13 25.87
CA LEU A 14 37.20 20.51 26.25
C LEU A 14 36.15 21.64 26.33
N LEU A 15 35.36 21.81 25.28
CA LEU A 15 34.15 22.65 25.22
C LEU A 15 33.26 22.03 24.13
N GLY A 16 32.05 21.56 24.35
CA GLY A 16 31.25 21.37 25.54
C GLY A 16 30.13 20.39 25.17
N LEU A 17 29.70 19.61 26.15
CA LEU A 17 28.41 18.90 26.11
C LEU A 17 27.30 19.93 25.90
N GLY A 18 26.63 19.91 24.75
CA GLY A 18 25.50 20.80 24.50
C GLY A 18 24.73 20.35 23.26
N LEU A 19 23.47 19.97 23.48
CA LEU A 19 22.44 19.57 22.50
C LEU A 19 22.39 18.09 22.08
N ILE A 20 22.49 17.17 23.04
CA ILE A 20 21.66 15.95 22.97
C ILE A 20 20.31 16.31 23.61
N GLY A 21 19.48 16.94 22.80
CA GLY A 21 18.09 17.22 23.11
C GLY A 21 17.28 17.07 21.84
N LEU A 22 17.42 15.93 21.15
CA LEU A 22 16.50 15.60 20.08
C LEU A 22 15.16 15.33 20.76
N ILE A 23 14.33 16.37 20.79
CA ILE A 23 12.94 16.33 21.24
C ILE A 23 12.29 15.19 20.47
N ILE A 24 12.04 14.07 21.16
CA ILE A 24 11.10 13.06 20.69
C ILE A 24 9.74 13.75 20.80
N VAL A 25 9.35 14.50 19.77
CA VAL A 25 7.95 14.86 19.59
C VAL A 25 7.29 13.52 19.32
N MET A 26 6.66 12.94 20.33
CA MET A 26 5.72 11.85 20.13
C MET A 26 4.54 12.45 19.36
N THR A 27 4.64 12.46 18.03
CA THR A 27 3.64 13.07 17.16
C THR A 27 2.40 12.19 17.13
N ASN A 28 1.46 12.45 18.04
CA ASN A 28 0.06 12.22 17.71
C ASN A 28 -0.38 13.33 16.75
N TRP A 29 0.10 13.27 15.51
CA TRP A 29 -0.42 14.16 14.47
C TRP A 29 -1.89 13.80 14.27
N PRO A 30 -2.82 14.76 14.39
CA PRO A 30 -4.23 14.47 14.19
C PRO A 30 -4.44 13.92 12.77
N LEU A 31 -5.26 12.87 12.65
CA LEU A 31 -5.60 12.33 11.34
C LEU A 31 -6.29 13.43 10.51
N PRO A 32 -6.02 13.51 9.19
CA PRO A 32 -6.71 14.45 8.34
C PRO A 32 -8.22 14.17 8.36
N GLU A 33 -9.02 15.22 8.21
CA GLU A 33 -10.48 15.11 8.14
C GLU A 33 -10.92 14.26 6.94
N THR A 34 -10.23 14.43 5.81
CA THR A 34 -10.43 13.66 4.58
C THR A 34 -9.10 13.15 4.04
N LEU A 35 -9.12 11.93 3.50
CA LEU A 35 -7.96 11.31 2.87
C LEU A 35 -8.45 10.40 1.75
N VAL A 36 -7.90 10.60 0.55
CA VAL A 36 -8.11 9.73 -0.59
C VAL A 36 -6.73 9.35 -1.12
N LEU A 37 -6.44 8.05 -1.13
CA LEU A 37 -5.27 7.54 -1.84
C LEU A 37 -5.61 7.54 -3.32
N ALA A 38 -4.73 8.08 -4.16
CA ALA A 38 -4.89 8.11 -5.62
C ALA A 38 -4.61 6.72 -6.23
N VAL A 39 -5.40 5.73 -5.81
CA VAL A 39 -5.41 4.37 -6.34
C VAL A 39 -6.22 4.40 -7.64
N PRO A 40 -5.64 4.02 -8.78
CA PRO A 40 -6.34 4.05 -10.06
C PRO A 40 -7.47 3.01 -10.07
N PHE A 41 -8.64 3.40 -10.58
CA PHE A 41 -9.81 2.53 -10.68
C PHE A 41 -9.77 1.64 -11.93
N THR A 42 -10.31 0.43 -11.85
CA THR A 42 -10.67 -0.38 -13.02
C THR A 42 -11.82 -1.32 -12.70
N ASP A 43 -12.60 -1.68 -13.73
CA ASP A 43 -13.67 -2.67 -13.62
C ASP A 43 -13.08 -4.10 -13.68
N GLN A 44 -13.72 -5.06 -13.00
CA GLN A 44 -13.32 -6.47 -13.05
C GLN A 44 -13.46 -7.11 -14.43
N ALA A 45 -14.27 -6.51 -15.30
CA ALA A 45 -14.34 -6.76 -16.73
C ALA A 45 -13.81 -5.52 -17.50
N PRO A 46 -12.48 -5.31 -17.61
CA PRO A 46 -11.92 -4.09 -18.20
C PRO A 46 -12.36 -3.81 -19.65
N THR A 47 -12.81 -4.85 -20.37
CA THR A 47 -13.31 -4.73 -21.76
C THR A 47 -14.83 -4.64 -21.85
N GLY A 48 -15.54 -4.62 -20.73
CA GLY A 48 -16.99 -4.74 -20.64
C GLY A 48 -17.52 -6.14 -20.95
N ARG A 49 -16.64 -7.15 -21.12
CA ARG A 49 -17.04 -8.54 -21.34
C ARG A 49 -17.07 -9.29 -20.01
N TRP A 50 -18.26 -9.69 -19.60
CA TRP A 50 -18.55 -10.39 -18.35
C TRP A 50 -18.62 -11.90 -18.57
N ASP A 51 -17.56 -12.47 -19.10
CA ASP A 51 -17.41 -13.92 -19.27
C ASP A 51 -16.98 -14.61 -17.97
N ARG A 52 -16.38 -13.86 -17.04
CA ARG A 52 -16.06 -14.26 -15.66
C ARG A 52 -16.51 -13.16 -14.69
N ASN A 53 -17.21 -13.54 -13.62
CA ASN A 53 -17.79 -12.60 -12.64
C ASN A 53 -17.05 -12.63 -11.29
N GLU A 54 -16.02 -13.45 -11.17
CA GLU A 54 -15.35 -13.80 -9.92
C GLU A 54 -13.94 -13.21 -9.80
N ASP A 55 -13.68 -12.02 -10.36
CA ASP A 55 -12.35 -11.40 -10.34
C ASP A 55 -12.24 -10.17 -9.42
N CYS A 56 -13.08 -10.11 -8.38
CA CYS A 56 -13.13 -8.97 -7.46
C CYS A 56 -11.78 -8.79 -6.73
N GLU A 57 -11.21 -9.89 -6.24
CA GLU A 57 -9.95 -9.94 -5.53
C GLU A 57 -8.79 -9.60 -6.45
N GLU A 58 -8.75 -10.18 -7.65
CA GLU A 58 -7.74 -9.91 -8.67
C GLU A 58 -7.72 -8.43 -9.05
N THR A 59 -8.89 -7.87 -9.28
CA THR A 59 -9.06 -6.47 -9.67
C THR A 59 -8.61 -5.53 -8.55
N SER A 60 -8.97 -5.85 -7.31
CA SER A 60 -8.53 -5.09 -6.13
C SER A 60 -7.01 -5.10 -5.96
N ILE A 61 -6.37 -6.25 -6.19
CA ILE A 61 -4.90 -6.37 -6.17
C ILE A 61 -4.27 -5.59 -7.33
N ALA A 62 -4.86 -5.64 -8.53
CA ALA A 62 -4.34 -4.92 -9.70
C ALA A 62 -4.32 -3.40 -9.49
N MET A 63 -5.37 -2.83 -8.90
CA MET A 63 -5.43 -1.41 -8.54
C MET A 63 -4.37 -1.05 -7.50
N ALA A 64 -4.21 -1.87 -6.45
CA ALA A 64 -3.19 -1.68 -5.43
C ALA A 64 -1.76 -1.78 -5.99
N HIS A 65 -1.51 -2.75 -6.87
CA HIS A 65 -0.23 -2.90 -7.56
C HIS A 65 0.11 -1.65 -8.38
N ALA A 66 -0.83 -1.16 -9.19
CA ALA A 66 -0.62 0.05 -9.98
C ALA A 66 -0.29 1.27 -9.09
N TYR A 67 -0.97 1.41 -7.94
CA TYR A 67 -0.64 2.43 -6.96
C TYR A 67 0.80 2.29 -6.42
N PHE A 68 1.25 1.07 -6.09
CA PHE A 68 2.61 0.87 -5.60
C PHE A 68 3.69 1.07 -6.67
N GLU A 69 3.36 0.86 -7.94
CA GLU A 69 4.23 1.18 -9.10
C GLU A 69 4.29 2.68 -9.44
N GLY A 70 3.60 3.52 -8.65
CA GLY A 70 3.63 4.98 -8.84
C GLY A 70 2.57 5.53 -9.79
N ASN A 71 1.64 4.70 -10.29
CA ASN A 71 0.49 5.20 -11.05
C ASN A 71 -0.44 6.01 -10.10
N ARG A 72 -0.76 7.25 -10.50
CA ARG A 72 -1.63 8.18 -9.75
C ARG A 72 -2.78 8.69 -10.60
N ASP A 73 -3.02 8.08 -11.76
CA ASP A 73 -4.14 8.41 -12.63
C ASP A 73 -5.46 7.98 -11.96
N ASN A 74 -6.57 8.55 -12.42
CA ASN A 74 -7.89 8.18 -11.90
C ASN A 74 -8.29 6.76 -12.30
N GLU A 75 -7.83 6.28 -13.46
CA GLU A 75 -8.20 4.99 -14.04
C GLU A 75 -6.96 4.23 -14.51
N LEU A 76 -6.96 2.92 -14.30
CA LEU A 76 -5.98 2.02 -14.89
C LEU A 76 -6.40 1.73 -16.33
N THR A 77 -5.45 1.81 -17.26
CA THR A 77 -5.75 1.52 -18.67
C THR A 77 -6.25 0.08 -18.83
N VAL A 78 -7.16 -0.14 -19.78
CA VAL A 78 -7.71 -1.47 -20.07
C VAL A 78 -6.60 -2.50 -20.30
N ALA A 79 -5.55 -2.12 -21.02
CA ALA A 79 -4.42 -3.01 -21.30
C ALA A 79 -3.68 -3.46 -20.04
N LEU A 80 -3.35 -2.53 -19.14
CA LEU A 80 -2.68 -2.85 -17.87
C LEU A 80 -3.59 -3.63 -16.94
N ALA A 81 -4.87 -3.26 -16.85
CA ALA A 81 -5.86 -3.97 -16.05
C ALA A 81 -5.97 -5.44 -16.49
N GLN A 82 -6.11 -5.69 -17.79
CA GLN A 82 -6.12 -7.05 -18.35
C GLN A 82 -4.84 -7.81 -18.08
N GLU A 83 -3.68 -7.17 -18.25
CA GLU A 83 -2.39 -7.79 -17.97
C GLU A 83 -2.28 -8.24 -16.50
N TYR A 84 -2.60 -7.33 -15.58
CA TYR A 84 -2.45 -7.58 -14.14
C TYR A 84 -3.45 -8.63 -13.65
N ILE A 85 -4.72 -8.50 -14.04
CA ILE A 85 -5.76 -9.49 -13.71
C ILE A 85 -5.36 -10.85 -14.29
N ALA A 86 -4.92 -10.94 -15.55
CA ALA A 86 -4.52 -12.22 -16.14
C ALA A 86 -3.34 -12.89 -15.42
N LYS A 87 -2.35 -12.12 -14.93
CA LYS A 87 -1.25 -12.65 -14.11
C LYS A 87 -1.77 -13.27 -12.80
N LEU A 88 -2.70 -12.58 -12.14
CA LEU A 88 -3.31 -13.03 -10.88
C LEU A 88 -4.18 -14.28 -11.10
N ARG A 89 -5.07 -14.27 -12.10
CA ARG A 89 -5.88 -15.44 -12.52
C ARG A 89 -5.02 -16.67 -12.79
N LYS A 90 -3.89 -16.48 -13.48
CA LYS A 90 -2.95 -17.58 -13.75
C LYS A 90 -2.35 -18.15 -12.47
N TRP A 91 -2.01 -17.29 -11.50
CA TRP A 91 -1.53 -17.76 -10.21
C TRP A 91 -2.64 -18.49 -9.44
N GLU A 92 -3.84 -17.93 -9.40
CA GLU A 92 -5.02 -18.51 -8.75
C GLU A 92 -5.29 -19.94 -9.25
N ALA A 93 -5.41 -20.10 -10.56
CA ALA A 93 -5.67 -21.38 -11.22
C ALA A 93 -4.61 -22.45 -10.92
N ASN A 94 -3.34 -22.05 -10.81
CA ASN A 94 -2.22 -22.98 -10.59
C ASN A 94 -2.06 -23.41 -9.12
N ASN A 95 -2.53 -22.62 -8.16
CA ASN A 95 -2.22 -22.83 -6.73
C ASN A 95 -3.42 -23.25 -5.88
N ILE A 96 -4.64 -22.89 -6.31
CA ILE A 96 -5.85 -23.04 -5.49
C ILE A 96 -6.91 -23.88 -6.22
N GLY A 97 -6.91 -23.86 -7.55
CA GLY A 97 -8.01 -24.35 -8.37
C GLY A 97 -9.05 -23.25 -8.62
N TYR A 98 -9.78 -23.35 -9.73
CA TYR A 98 -10.73 -22.33 -10.19
C TYR A 98 -11.89 -22.13 -9.19
N ASN A 99 -12.25 -20.86 -8.89
CA ASN A 99 -13.44 -20.47 -8.12
C ASN A 99 -13.50 -20.94 -6.65
N ALA A 100 -12.37 -21.15 -5.98
CA ALA A 100 -12.37 -21.32 -4.53
C ALA A 100 -12.38 -19.94 -3.88
N ASP A 101 -13.51 -19.52 -3.28
CA ASP A 101 -13.68 -18.27 -2.51
C ASP A 101 -12.38 -17.88 -1.81
N THR A 102 -11.65 -16.91 -2.39
CA THR A 102 -10.35 -16.51 -1.88
C THR A 102 -10.59 -15.57 -0.71
N GLY A 103 -10.84 -16.12 0.48
CA GLY A 103 -10.85 -15.33 1.70
C GLY A 103 -9.54 -14.55 1.86
N ALA A 104 -9.51 -13.56 2.76
CA ALA A 104 -8.39 -12.63 2.94
C ALA A 104 -6.98 -13.26 2.96
N TYR A 105 -6.85 -14.49 3.47
CA TYR A 105 -5.60 -15.24 3.45
C TYR A 105 -5.09 -15.48 2.03
N THR A 106 -5.93 -16.01 1.15
CA THR A 106 -5.56 -16.37 -0.21
C THR A 106 -5.30 -15.14 -1.07
N THR A 107 -6.13 -14.09 -0.94
CA THR A 107 -5.90 -12.78 -1.56
C THR A 107 -4.52 -12.21 -1.17
N SER A 108 -4.14 -12.33 0.11
CA SER A 108 -2.82 -11.88 0.59
C SER A 108 -1.69 -12.63 -0.09
N ARG A 109 -1.79 -13.98 -0.15
CA ARG A 109 -0.77 -14.82 -0.79
C ARG A 109 -0.65 -14.52 -2.28
N MET A 110 -1.76 -14.26 -2.95
CA MET A 110 -1.78 -13.91 -4.37
C MET A 110 -1.04 -12.60 -4.63
N ALA A 111 -1.35 -11.53 -3.87
CA ALA A 111 -0.67 -10.24 -3.99
C ALA A 111 0.83 -10.34 -3.70
N GLU A 112 1.20 -11.07 -2.64
CA GLU A 112 2.60 -11.32 -2.27
C GLU A 112 3.36 -12.09 -3.36
N LYS A 113 2.72 -13.09 -4.00
CA LYS A 113 3.41 -13.98 -4.94
C LYS A 113 3.46 -13.48 -6.37
N VAL A 114 2.49 -12.66 -6.78
CA VAL A 114 2.40 -12.17 -8.16
C VAL A 114 3.12 -10.83 -8.32
N PHE A 115 3.07 -9.97 -7.31
CA PHE A 115 3.58 -8.60 -7.39
C PHE A 115 4.53 -8.21 -6.25
N ASP A 116 4.97 -9.18 -5.43
CA ASP A 116 5.86 -8.93 -4.29
C ASP A 116 5.33 -7.85 -3.31
N ILE A 117 4.00 -7.68 -3.26
CA ILE A 117 3.34 -6.74 -2.35
C ILE A 117 3.42 -7.29 -0.93
N THR A 118 3.96 -6.49 0.00
CA THR A 118 3.93 -6.85 1.43
C THR A 118 2.52 -6.66 1.98
N VAL A 119 1.87 -7.75 2.39
CA VAL A 119 0.50 -7.72 2.92
C VAL A 119 0.51 -7.94 4.43
N LYS A 120 -0.22 -7.09 5.16
CA LYS A 120 -0.53 -7.28 6.57
C LYS A 120 -2.01 -7.60 6.71
N GLN A 121 -2.33 -8.82 7.11
CA GLN A 121 -3.70 -9.18 7.49
C GLN A 121 -4.05 -8.60 8.85
N ILE A 122 -5.16 -7.88 8.92
CA ILE A 122 -5.70 -7.33 10.16
C ILE A 122 -7.07 -7.96 10.38
N ARG A 123 -7.27 -8.59 11.53
CA ARG A 123 -8.57 -9.13 11.98
C ARG A 123 -9.12 -8.26 13.10
N ASP A 124 -10.43 -8.32 13.30
CA ASP A 124 -11.12 -7.63 14.40
C ASP A 124 -10.78 -6.12 14.46
N TYR A 125 -10.68 -5.49 13.28
CA TYR A 125 -10.30 -4.08 13.13
C TYR A 125 -11.42 -3.13 13.54
N THR A 126 -11.04 -1.94 13.98
CA THR A 126 -11.95 -0.81 14.15
C THR A 126 -11.81 0.18 13.00
N GLU A 127 -12.77 1.09 12.84
CA GLU A 127 -12.67 2.22 11.91
C GLU A 127 -11.39 3.05 12.14
N LYS A 128 -11.00 3.23 13.39
CA LYS A 128 -9.78 3.95 13.77
C LYS A 128 -8.52 3.25 13.26
N ASP A 129 -8.50 1.91 13.26
CA ASP A 129 -7.37 1.15 12.74
C ASP A 129 -7.25 1.33 11.22
N LEU A 130 -8.36 1.27 10.49
CA LEU A 130 -8.38 1.50 9.04
C LEU A 130 -7.87 2.90 8.68
N LYS A 131 -8.39 3.93 9.34
CA LYS A 131 -7.96 5.33 9.10
C LYS A 131 -6.47 5.54 9.40
N LYS A 132 -5.95 4.85 10.41
CA LYS A 132 -4.54 4.89 10.78
C LYS A 132 -3.65 4.21 9.74
N GLU A 133 -4.08 3.11 9.13
CA GLU A 133 -3.31 2.47 8.06
C GLU A 133 -3.38 3.31 6.76
N LEU A 134 -4.55 3.86 6.42
CA LEU A 134 -4.68 4.78 5.28
C LEU A 134 -3.79 6.01 5.43
N SER A 135 -3.71 6.63 6.63
CA SER A 135 -2.87 7.80 6.86
C SER A 135 -1.36 7.53 6.78
N ARG A 136 -0.95 6.26 6.76
CA ARG A 136 0.42 5.82 6.49
C ARG A 136 0.69 5.56 5.01
N GLY A 137 -0.30 5.78 4.14
CA GLY A 137 -0.21 5.48 2.71
C GLY A 137 -0.41 3.99 2.39
N HIS A 138 -0.92 3.19 3.32
CA HIS A 138 -1.23 1.80 3.04
C HIS A 138 -2.58 1.69 2.32
N VAL A 139 -2.59 1.00 1.17
CA VAL A 139 -3.83 0.62 0.49
C VAL A 139 -4.52 -0.47 1.31
N VAL A 140 -5.81 -0.29 1.58
CA VAL A 140 -6.63 -1.22 2.36
C VAL A 140 -7.59 -1.96 1.43
N LEU A 141 -7.41 -3.27 1.31
CA LEU A 141 -8.38 -4.17 0.68
C LEU A 141 -9.29 -4.72 1.76
N LEU A 142 -10.59 -4.44 1.65
CA LEU A 142 -11.59 -4.82 2.62
C LEU A 142 -12.58 -5.81 1.99
N PRO A 143 -12.49 -7.12 2.30
CA PRO A 143 -13.50 -8.08 1.85
C PRO A 143 -14.84 -7.76 2.51
N ILE A 144 -15.86 -7.51 1.70
CA ILE A 144 -17.20 -7.20 2.19
C ILE A 144 -18.19 -8.16 1.54
N ASN A 145 -19.05 -8.78 2.34
CA ASN A 145 -20.23 -9.46 1.82
C ASN A 145 -21.28 -8.41 1.47
N ALA A 146 -21.39 -8.08 0.18
CA ALA A 146 -22.30 -7.04 -0.31
C ALA A 146 -23.77 -7.27 0.10
N ARG A 147 -24.21 -8.51 0.32
CA ARG A 147 -25.59 -8.83 0.75
C ARG A 147 -25.90 -8.38 2.18
N LEU A 148 -24.87 -8.16 3.00
CA LEU A 148 -25.02 -7.71 4.38
C LEU A 148 -25.02 -6.18 4.50
N LEU A 149 -24.75 -5.47 3.40
CA LEU A 149 -24.85 -4.02 3.38
C LEU A 149 -26.31 -3.59 3.15
N PRO A 150 -26.81 -2.59 3.89
CA PRO A 150 -28.10 -2.00 3.58
C PRO A 150 -28.06 -1.41 2.18
N ILE A 151 -28.94 -1.88 1.29
CA ILE A 151 -29.14 -1.26 -0.01
C ILE A 151 -29.92 0.04 0.25
N TYR A 152 -29.22 1.17 0.26
CA TYR A 152 -29.88 2.46 0.15
C TYR A 152 -30.25 2.66 -1.32
N THR A 153 -31.53 2.48 -1.64
CA THR A 153 -32.10 2.96 -2.90
C THR A 153 -32.50 4.41 -2.68
N ASP A 154 -31.80 5.33 -3.33
CA ASP A 154 -32.24 6.73 -3.47
C ASP A 154 -33.56 6.82 -4.26
#